data_AF-A0A2G8RIL2-F1
#
_entry.id   AF-A0A2G8RIL2-F1
#
_cell.length_a   1.000
_cell.length_b   1.000
_cell.length_c   1.000
_cell.angle_alpha   90.00
_cell.angle_beta   90.00
_cell.angle_gamma   90.00
#
_symmetry.space_group_name_H-M   'P 1'
#
loop_
_entity.id
_entity.type
_entity.pdbx_description
1 polymer ?
#
loop_
_entity_poly.entity_id
_entity_poly.type
_entity_poly.pdbx_seq_one_letter_code
_entity_poly.pdbx_strand_id
1 'polypeptide(L)'
;MSACLAIGALALHLSNPAFTLSWRHSVEKTEWEESWTTAPDGLTLTQSRIKGSGAGMEPGPDAILKDGWWISSGHLRVPRMVLAASGSTGVGWTLCADGTCHTIGAAEGDPIIVAPCNMPL
;
A
#
# COMPACT_ATOMS: atom_id res chain seq x y z
N MET A 1 -16.50 -6.24 14.31
CA MET A 1 -16.68 -6.70 12.92
C MET A 1 -15.29 -6.94 12.37
N SER A 2 -14.94 -8.18 12.01
CA SER A 2 -13.63 -8.47 11.42
C SER A 2 -13.63 -8.04 9.96
N ALA A 3 -12.61 -7.30 9.54
CA ALA A 3 -12.44 -6.95 8.13
C ALA A 3 -11.72 -8.09 7.39
N CYS A 4 -11.79 -8.12 6.06
CA CYS A 4 -11.11 -9.12 5.26
C CYS A 4 -10.48 -8.48 4.03
N LEU A 5 -9.20 -8.77 3.82
CA LEU A 5 -8.41 -8.25 2.72
C LEU A 5 -7.91 -9.42 1.85
N ALA A 6 -8.28 -9.41 0.57
CA ALA A 6 -7.74 -10.32 -0.43
C ALA A 6 -6.52 -9.68 -1.09
N ILE A 7 -5.46 -10.45 -1.27
CA ILE A 7 -4.16 -10.07 -1.83
C ILE A 7 -3.75 -11.17 -2.82
N GLY A 8 -4.16 -11.04 -4.08
CA GLY A 8 -4.06 -12.14 -5.04
C GLY A 8 -4.78 -13.40 -4.53
N ALA A 9 -4.04 -14.49 -4.31
CA ALA A 9 -4.57 -15.75 -3.79
C ALA A 9 -4.62 -15.82 -2.24
N LEU A 10 -4.03 -14.86 -1.53
CA LEU A 10 -4.02 -14.80 -0.07
C LEU A 10 -5.25 -14.02 0.42
N ALA A 11 -5.90 -14.51 1.48
CA ALA A 11 -6.93 -13.76 2.20
C ALA A 11 -6.52 -13.59 3.67
N LEU A 12 -6.59 -12.35 4.16
CA LEU A 12 -6.28 -11.99 5.55
C LEU A 12 -7.55 -11.57 6.27
N HIS A 13 -7.84 -12.20 7.41
CA HIS A 13 -8.86 -11.71 8.34
C HIS A 13 -8.22 -10.75 9.33
N LEU A 14 -8.74 -9.53 9.38
CA LEU A 14 -8.16 -8.45 10.17
C LEU A 14 -9.03 -8.13 11.38
N SER A 15 -8.36 -7.95 12.51
CA SER A 15 -8.91 -7.49 13.79
C SER A 15 -9.18 -5.99 13.77
N ASN A 16 -8.38 -5.24 13.01
CA ASN A 16 -8.56 -3.84 12.68
C ASN A 16 -8.65 -3.69 11.14
N PRO A 17 -9.57 -2.90 10.57
CA PRO A 17 -9.61 -2.64 9.12
C PRO A 17 -8.36 -1.94 8.55
N ALA A 18 -7.38 -1.56 9.37
CA ALA A 18 -6.17 -0.87 8.92
C ALA A 18 -5.06 -1.83 8.45
N PHE A 19 -4.35 -1.44 7.40
CA PHE A 19 -3.12 -2.07 6.94
C PHE A 19 -2.18 -1.02 6.36
N THR A 20 -0.90 -1.34 6.26
CA THR A 20 0.09 -0.51 5.58
C THR A 20 0.64 -1.22 4.35
N LEU A 21 1.00 -0.43 3.34
CA LEU A 21 1.68 -0.87 2.15
C LEU A 21 2.95 -0.03 1.99
N SER A 22 4.12 -0.67 1.91
CA SER A 22 5.38 0.01 1.66
C SER A 22 6.16 -0.61 0.51
N TRP A 23 6.91 0.23 -0.19
CA TRP A 23 7.78 -0.18 -1.27
C TRP A 23 8.93 0.79 -1.42
N ARG A 24 9.94 0.36 -2.17
CA ARG A 24 11.08 1.20 -2.53
C ARG A 24 10.99 1.59 -4.00
N HIS A 25 11.02 2.89 -4.27
CA HIS A 25 10.98 3.40 -5.64
C HIS A 25 12.18 2.86 -6.43
N SER A 26 11.92 2.33 -7.63
CA SER A 26 12.93 1.59 -8.40
C SER A 26 14.08 2.47 -8.86
N VAL A 27 13.82 3.74 -9.17
CA VAL A 27 14.81 4.71 -9.65
C VAL A 27 15.43 5.46 -8.49
N GLU A 28 14.61 6.23 -7.76
CA GLU A 28 15.05 7.11 -6.66
C GLU A 28 15.55 6.36 -5.43
N LYS A 29 15.25 5.06 -5.31
CA LYS A 29 15.66 4.21 -4.18
C LYS A 29 15.14 4.71 -2.82
N THR A 30 14.13 5.58 -2.82
CA THR A 30 13.46 6.12 -1.64
C THR A 30 12.34 5.18 -1.17
N GLU A 31 12.04 5.26 0.11
CA GLU A 31 10.98 4.47 0.73
C GLU A 31 9.66 5.24 0.65
N TRP A 32 8.60 4.55 0.23
CA TRP A 32 7.23 5.02 0.24
C TRP A 32 6.43 4.13 1.18
N GLU A 33 5.59 4.73 2.01
CA GLU A 33 4.62 4.01 2.82
C GLU A 33 3.25 4.67 2.75
N GLU A 34 2.22 3.82 2.64
CA GLU A 34 0.84 4.22 2.66
C GLU A 34 0.10 3.48 3.77
N SER A 35 -0.77 4.21 4.47
CA SER A 35 -1.72 3.66 5.42
C SER A 35 -3.10 3.62 4.80
N TRP A 36 -3.73 2.46 4.89
CA TRP A 36 -5.02 2.17 4.26
C TRP A 36 -6.00 1.62 5.28
N THR A 37 -7.29 1.84 5.03
CA THR A 37 -8.37 1.11 5.71
C THR A 37 -9.22 0.37 4.69
N THR A 38 -9.67 -0.83 5.04
CA THR A 38 -10.59 -1.63 4.23
C THR A 38 -12.01 -1.57 4.80
N ALA A 39 -12.98 -1.44 3.90
CA ALA A 39 -14.41 -1.52 4.16
C ALA A 39 -15.07 -2.40 3.08
N PRO A 40 -16.31 -2.89 3.29
CA PRO A 40 -16.96 -3.78 2.32
C PRO A 40 -17.07 -3.22 0.89
N ASP A 41 -17.04 -1.91 0.72
CA ASP A 41 -17.19 -1.19 -0.55
C ASP A 41 -15.86 -0.66 -1.12
N GLY A 42 -14.73 -0.89 -0.45
CA GLY A 42 -13.42 -0.58 -1.02
C GLY A 42 -12.32 -0.28 0.01
N LEU A 43 -11.28 0.37 -0.47
CA LEU A 43 -10.08 0.75 0.25
C LEU A 43 -9.97 2.27 0.30
N THR A 44 -9.60 2.79 1.46
CA THR A 44 -9.39 4.24 1.67
C THR A 44 -7.96 4.48 2.10
N LEU A 45 -7.22 5.27 1.32
CA LEU A 45 -5.91 5.78 1.71
C LEU A 45 -6.14 6.82 2.80
N THR A 46 -5.54 6.66 3.95
CA THR A 46 -5.66 7.60 5.08
C THR A 46 -4.41 8.46 5.26
N GLN A 47 -3.25 7.96 4.82
CA GLN A 47 -1.99 8.68 4.85
C GLN A 47 -1.05 8.13 3.79
N SER A 48 -0.30 9.00 3.14
CA SER A 48 0.85 8.65 2.31
C SER A 48 2.08 9.36 2.83
N ARG A 49 3.22 8.67 2.88
CA ARG A 49 4.48 9.27 3.28
C ARG A 49 5.65 8.79 2.43
N ILE A 50 6.56 9.71 2.14
CA ILE A 50 7.73 9.49 1.29
C ILE A 50 8.98 9.95 2.03
N LYS A 51 10.04 9.14 2.01
CA LYS A 51 11.31 9.47 2.65
C LYS A 51 12.19 10.29 1.69
N GLY A 52 12.46 11.53 2.07
CA GLY A 52 13.23 12.48 1.24
C GLY A 52 12.43 13.09 0.08
N SER A 53 13.10 13.88 -0.75
CA SER A 53 12.54 14.53 -1.95
C SER A 53 13.37 14.11 -3.17
N GLY A 54 12.75 13.43 -4.13
CA GLY A 54 13.36 13.00 -5.39
C GLY A 54 12.46 13.35 -6.58
N ALA A 55 12.99 13.29 -7.80
CA ALA A 55 12.22 13.64 -8.98
C ALA A 55 11.08 12.63 -9.20
N GLY A 56 9.85 13.12 -9.38
CA GLY A 56 8.66 12.27 -9.52
C GLY A 56 8.15 11.70 -8.19
N MET A 57 8.68 12.17 -7.06
CA MET A 57 8.28 11.81 -5.70
C MET A 57 7.79 13.07 -4.96
N GLU A 58 7.18 14.00 -5.70
CA GLU A 58 6.66 15.24 -5.14
C GLU A 58 5.54 14.93 -4.13
N PRO A 59 5.70 15.35 -2.87
CA PRO A 59 4.65 15.22 -1.88
C PRO A 59 3.37 15.95 -2.32
N GLY A 60 2.23 15.55 -1.75
CA GLY A 60 0.99 16.30 -1.94
C GLY A 60 1.14 17.78 -1.55
N PRO A 61 0.33 18.69 -2.09
CA PRO A 61 0.44 20.13 -1.81
C PRO A 61 0.25 20.48 -0.31
N ASP A 62 -0.37 19.57 0.44
CA ASP A 62 -0.61 19.64 1.89
C ASP A 62 0.45 18.89 2.72
N ALA A 63 1.50 18.37 2.10
CA ALA A 63 2.49 17.54 2.79
C ALA A 63 3.30 18.32 3.83
N ILE A 64 3.51 17.69 4.98
CA ILE A 64 4.37 18.21 6.04
C ILE A 64 5.65 17.38 6.14
N LEU A 65 6.79 18.05 6.29
CA LEU A 65 8.06 17.37 6.56
C LEU A 65 8.17 17.08 8.07
N LYS A 66 8.26 15.80 8.43
CA LYS A 66 8.44 15.34 9.80
C LYS A 66 9.41 14.17 9.84
N ASP A 67 10.48 14.29 10.63
CA ASP A 67 11.46 13.22 10.84
C ASP A 67 12.04 12.64 9.54
N GLY A 68 12.24 13.48 8.51
CA GLY A 68 12.75 13.09 7.19
C GLY A 68 11.71 12.49 6.24
N TRP A 69 10.44 12.44 6.66
CA TRP A 69 9.31 12.01 5.85
C TRP A 69 8.44 13.18 5.46
N TRP A 70 8.11 13.27 4.18
CA TRP A 70 6.99 14.07 3.72
C TRP A 70 5.71 13.28 3.93
N ILE A 71 4.77 13.83 4.70
CA ILE A 71 3.53 13.17 5.09
C ILE A 71 2.35 13.95 4.55
N SER A 72 1.52 13.30 3.74
CA SER A 72 0.26 13.84 3.21
C SER A 72 -0.93 13.07 3.76
N SER A 73 -2.04 13.78 3.96
CA SER A 73 -3.33 13.15 4.22
C SER A 73 -3.75 12.31 3.00
N GLY A 74 -4.18 11.08 3.25
CA GLY A 74 -4.84 10.27 2.25
C GLY A 74 -6.33 10.60 2.22
N HIS A 75 -6.86 10.91 1.05
CA HIS A 75 -8.31 11.05 0.82
C HIS A 75 -8.79 10.26 -0.41
N LEU A 76 -7.94 9.38 -0.93
CA LEU A 76 -8.25 8.55 -2.07
C LEU A 76 -9.06 7.33 -1.64
N ARG A 77 -10.21 7.11 -2.26
CA ARG A 77 -10.98 5.88 -2.14
C ARG A 77 -11.00 5.14 -3.46
N VAL A 78 -10.68 3.86 -3.43
CA VAL A 78 -10.70 2.98 -4.59
C VAL A 78 -11.45 1.70 -4.26
N PRO A 79 -12.13 1.07 -5.23
CA PRO A 79 -12.72 -0.25 -5.01
C PRO A 79 -11.63 -1.29 -4.70
N ARG A 80 -10.54 -1.23 -5.45
CA ARG A 80 -9.40 -2.15 -5.37
C ARG A 80 -8.11 -1.45 -5.80
N MET A 81 -6.97 -1.99 -5.36
CA MET A 81 -5.65 -1.61 -5.85
C MET A 81 -5.10 -2.69 -6.79
N VAL A 82 -4.33 -2.24 -7.78
CA VAL A 82 -3.61 -3.12 -8.71
C VAL A 82 -2.12 -2.84 -8.51
N LEU A 83 -1.41 -3.78 -7.92
CA LEU A 83 0.01 -3.67 -7.63
C LEU A 83 0.81 -4.33 -8.74
N ALA A 84 1.70 -3.58 -9.37
CA ALA A 84 2.59 -4.13 -10.39
C ALA A 84 3.60 -5.11 -9.74
N ALA A 85 3.71 -6.33 -10.26
CA ALA A 85 4.70 -7.32 -9.85
C ALA A 85 5.79 -7.45 -10.91
N SER A 86 6.52 -6.36 -11.18
CA SER A 86 7.51 -6.33 -12.27
C SER A 86 8.81 -7.08 -11.98
N GLY A 87 9.06 -7.48 -10.73
CA GLY A 87 10.33 -8.09 -10.30
C GLY A 87 11.56 -7.16 -10.37
N SER A 88 11.43 -5.97 -10.95
CA SER A 88 12.55 -5.07 -11.29
C SER A 88 13.30 -4.47 -10.08
N THR A 89 12.68 -4.45 -8.90
CA THR A 89 13.29 -3.96 -7.66
C THR A 89 13.89 -5.07 -6.80
N GLY A 90 13.52 -6.33 -7.04
CA GLY A 90 13.91 -7.49 -6.22
C GLY A 90 13.34 -7.51 -4.79
N VAL A 91 12.63 -6.46 -4.35
CA VAL A 91 12.06 -6.34 -2.98
C VAL A 91 10.54 -6.40 -2.94
N GLY A 92 9.85 -6.16 -4.07
CA GLY A 92 8.39 -6.19 -4.15
C GLY A 92 7.71 -5.13 -3.27
N TRP A 93 6.50 -5.45 -2.82
CA TRP A 93 5.70 -4.67 -1.88
C TRP A 93 5.68 -5.37 -0.52
N THR A 94 5.74 -4.60 0.55
CA THR A 94 5.52 -5.11 1.91
C THR A 94 4.15 -4.65 2.39
N LEU A 95 3.27 -5.60 2.69
CA LEU A 95 1.95 -5.33 3.26
C LEU A 95 1.94 -5.81 4.71
N CYS A 96 1.63 -4.91 5.64
CA CYS A 96 1.52 -5.25 7.06
C CYS A 96 0.12 -5.00 7.58
N ALA A 97 -0.43 -5.97 8.31
CA ALA A 97 -1.72 -5.85 9.00
C ALA A 97 -1.68 -6.68 10.29
N ASP A 98 -2.34 -6.22 11.35
CA ASP A 98 -2.37 -6.88 12.66
C ASP A 98 -0.97 -7.31 13.18
N GLY A 99 0.06 -6.49 12.92
CA GLY A 99 1.44 -6.76 13.33
C GLY A 99 2.17 -7.85 12.53
N THR A 100 1.54 -8.41 11.50
CA THR A 100 2.16 -9.38 10.59
C THR A 100 2.42 -8.74 9.23
N CYS A 101 3.59 -8.98 8.65
CA CYS A 101 3.99 -8.44 7.35
C CYS A 101 4.20 -9.54 6.32
N HIS A 102 3.78 -9.27 5.08
CA HIS A 102 3.92 -10.15 3.94
C HIS A 102 4.59 -9.41 2.78
N THR A 103 5.62 -10.01 2.20
CA THR A 103 6.21 -9.51 0.94
C THR A 103 5.47 -10.14 -0.24
N ILE A 104 5.01 -9.30 -1.17
CA ILE A 104 4.25 -9.69 -2.36
C ILE A 104 4.85 -9.06 -3.62
N GLY A 105 4.81 -9.77 -4.75
CA GLY A 105 5.30 -9.24 -6.03
C GLY A 105 6.80 -9.01 -6.11
N ALA A 106 7.60 -9.74 -5.33
CA ALA A 106 9.06 -9.66 -5.37
C ALA A 106 9.65 -10.28 -6.66
N ALA A 107 9.02 -11.34 -7.16
CA ALA A 107 9.32 -11.91 -8.47
C ALA A 107 8.42 -11.29 -9.55
N GLU A 108 8.87 -11.38 -10.81
CA GLU A 108 8.05 -11.00 -11.96
C GLU A 108 6.81 -11.91 -12.06
N GLY A 109 5.66 -11.30 -12.35
CA GLY A 109 4.41 -12.01 -12.56
C GLY A 109 3.25 -11.09 -12.88
N ASP A 110 2.04 -11.67 -12.88
CA ASP A 110 0.81 -10.91 -13.09
C ASP A 110 0.60 -9.85 -12.00
N PRO A 111 -0.09 -8.74 -12.31
CA PRO A 111 -0.45 -7.75 -11.30
C PRO A 111 -1.23 -8.34 -10.14
N ILE A 112 -0.91 -7.91 -8.92
CA ILE A 112 -1.54 -8.40 -7.71
C ILE A 112 -2.70 -7.47 -7.36
N ILE A 113 -3.90 -8.03 -7.30
CA ILE A 113 -5.09 -7.29 -6.88
C ILE A 113 -5.19 -7.32 -5.35
N VAL A 114 -5.36 -6.14 -4.75
CA VAL A 114 -5.69 -5.98 -3.34
C VAL A 114 -7.09 -5.38 -3.23
N ALA A 115 -7.99 -6.08 -2.54
CA ALA A 115 -9.40 -5.68 -2.44
C ALA A 115 -10.06 -6.23 -1.15
N PRO A 116 -11.20 -5.69 -0.71
CA PRO A 116 -12.03 -6.35 0.28
C PRO A 116 -12.46 -7.74 -0.21
N CYS A 117 -12.42 -8.77 0.64
CA CYS A 117 -12.67 -10.16 0.20
C CYS A 117 -14.04 -10.40 -0.45
N ASN A 118 -15.05 -9.62 -0.08
CA ASN A 118 -16.40 -9.78 -0.59
C ASN A 118 -16.66 -8.99 -1.89
N MET A 119 -15.62 -8.36 -2.44
CA MET A 119 -15.71 -7.62 -3.69
C MET A 119 -15.55 -8.58 -4.88
N PRO A 120 -16.41 -8.50 -5.90
CA PRO A 120 -16.20 -9.26 -7.13
C PRO A 120 -14.93 -8.77 -7.84
N LEU A 121 -14.03 -9.72 -8.16
CA LEU A 121 -12.78 -9.48 -8.91
C LEU A 121 -13.07 -9.22 -10.40
#